data_AF-A0A929N455-F1
#
_entry.id   AF-A0A929N455-F1
#
_cell.length_a   1.000
_cell.length_b   1.000
_cell.length_c   1.000
_cell.angle_alpha   90.00
_cell.angle_beta   90.00
_cell.angle_gamma   90.00
#
_symmetry.space_group_name_H-M   'P 1'
#
loop_
_entity.id
_entity.type
_entity.pdbx_description
1 polymer ?
#
loop_
_entity_poly.entity_id
_entity_poly.type
_entity_poly.pdbx_seq_one_letter_code
_entity_poly.pdbx_strand_id
1 'polypeptide(L)'
;ADPVGCVVHRDIKPENILVPPEGPVRVADFGLARAASEASQSSTGNMLGTVAYIAPEIARGGSADARSDIYSVGIMAYEMLTGDVPWAGQSPIQIATHHVSDDVPLPSASQPWIPREVDDLVAALTARDPANRPVDAVHALDLARRAAESLPADLASRRADVAGREQTGSALTAMKTAVVSAPALTAVLPASSQTTVRVADAPDEPGPPAVVRHGRRTAAVIGAIAVLLVVGLIGGGWWWTEYGPGSYIAMPTTDGRDLDSVRADLEGAGLGVVVEEEFSDTVAAGLVMRSDPASGTRVHKRGDVHVFVSKGVDMRVVPALTGKTKDEATEALTAAGLQPGTITYGYSEDVEEGRVITQGSEPGASLVHDTPVDLSVSKGKEPIPVPDLVGQKGDAAKQRLEELGLVAKPTEAYSDTVAAGDVISQQPAPSTVLHRKDTVAYVVSKGPEKVPVPDVQGKQRDEARRILEEAGFKVEENNILGGFFGTVRSTDPAAGTVLKKESTVTLNIV
;
A
#
# COMPACT_ATOMS: atom_id res chain seq x y z
N ALA A 1 -5.83 -19.59 -38.89
CA ALA A 1 -5.10 -19.10 -37.71
C ALA A 1 -4.92 -20.29 -36.80
N ASP A 2 -3.69 -20.75 -36.64
CA ASP A 2 -3.38 -21.91 -35.79
C ASP A 2 -3.86 -21.66 -34.36
N PRO A 3 -4.41 -22.70 -33.68
CA PRO A 3 -4.84 -22.56 -32.31
C PRO A 3 -3.59 -22.33 -31.45
N VAL A 4 -3.58 -21.21 -30.73
CA VAL A 4 -2.59 -20.92 -29.69
C VAL A 4 -2.49 -22.15 -28.79
N GLY A 5 -1.33 -22.80 -28.78
CA GLY A 5 -1.12 -24.02 -28.01
C GLY A 5 -1.43 -23.78 -26.54
N CYS A 6 -2.34 -24.58 -25.96
CA CYS A 6 -2.63 -24.54 -24.54
C CYS A 6 -1.35 -24.88 -23.76
N VAL A 7 -0.81 -23.90 -23.04
CA VAL A 7 0.37 -24.08 -22.17
C VAL A 7 -0.11 -24.71 -20.87
N VAL A 8 0.48 -25.86 -20.50
CA VAL A 8 0.26 -26.54 -19.21
C VAL A 8 1.46 -26.25 -18.32
N HIS A 9 1.21 -25.75 -17.11
CA HIS A 9 2.24 -25.27 -16.18
C HIS A 9 2.98 -26.41 -15.48
N ARG A 10 2.23 -27.41 -14.96
CA ARG A 10 2.71 -28.63 -14.28
C ARG A 10 3.37 -28.46 -12.91
N ASP A 11 3.34 -27.25 -12.36
CA ASP A 11 3.96 -26.92 -11.06
C ASP A 11 3.25 -25.72 -10.43
N ILE A 12 1.91 -25.72 -10.42
CA ILE A 12 1.14 -24.66 -9.77
C ILE A 12 1.23 -24.85 -8.24
N LYS A 13 1.76 -23.84 -7.55
CA LYS A 13 1.93 -23.79 -6.09
C LYS A 13 2.18 -22.34 -5.66
N PRO A 14 1.99 -21.98 -4.38
CA PRO A 14 2.13 -20.60 -3.91
C PRO A 14 3.47 -19.94 -4.27
N GLU A 15 4.57 -20.69 -4.28
CA GLU A 15 5.91 -20.17 -4.61
C GLU A 15 6.04 -19.70 -6.07
N ASN A 16 5.20 -20.23 -6.96
CA ASN A 16 5.20 -19.91 -8.39
C ASN A 16 4.14 -18.85 -8.75
N ILE A 17 3.39 -18.32 -7.78
CA ILE A 17 2.38 -17.28 -7.98
C ILE A 17 2.87 -15.96 -7.37
N LEU A 18 3.14 -14.99 -8.25
CA LEU A 18 3.61 -13.66 -7.87
C LEU A 18 2.43 -12.70 -7.77
N VAL A 19 2.15 -12.23 -6.55
CA VAL A 19 1.09 -11.26 -6.27
C VAL A 19 1.75 -9.90 -5.98
N PRO A 20 1.79 -8.96 -6.94
CA PRO A 20 2.31 -7.63 -6.69
C PRO A 20 1.33 -6.82 -5.82
N PRO A 21 1.80 -5.79 -5.08
CA PRO A 21 0.92 -4.91 -4.29
C PRO A 21 -0.07 -4.15 -5.17
N GLU A 22 0.28 -3.86 -6.43
CA GLU A 22 -0.60 -3.33 -7.46
C GLU A 22 -0.39 -4.06 -8.79
N GLY A 23 -1.48 -4.35 -9.50
CA GLY A 23 -1.46 -4.98 -10.82
C GLY A 23 -1.85 -6.47 -10.84
N PRO A 24 -1.80 -7.12 -12.01
CA PRO A 24 -2.28 -8.49 -12.18
C PRO A 24 -1.34 -9.51 -11.55
N VAL A 25 -1.91 -10.57 -10.97
CA VAL A 25 -1.19 -11.76 -10.51
C VAL A 25 -0.44 -12.38 -11.70
N ARG A 26 0.82 -12.76 -11.49
CA ARG A 26 1.66 -13.39 -12.51
C ARG A 26 2.02 -14.80 -12.09
N VAL A 27 2.03 -15.72 -13.06
CA VAL A 27 2.50 -17.08 -12.87
C VAL A 27 3.94 -17.16 -13.35
N ALA A 28 4.84 -17.69 -12.52
CA ALA A 28 6.27 -17.85 -12.78
C ALA A 28 6.64 -19.33 -12.90
N ASP A 29 7.81 -19.63 -13.46
CA ASP A 29 8.33 -21.00 -13.58
C ASP A 29 7.46 -21.97 -14.40
N PHE A 30 7.02 -21.53 -15.59
CA PHE A 30 6.38 -22.39 -16.58
C PHE A 30 7.26 -23.62 -16.84
N GLY A 31 6.72 -24.82 -16.57
CA GLY A 31 7.47 -26.08 -16.47
C GLY A 31 8.30 -26.46 -17.69
N LEU A 32 9.52 -25.93 -17.78
CA LEU A 32 10.56 -26.41 -18.68
C LEU A 32 11.17 -27.70 -18.07
N ALA A 33 10.64 -28.83 -18.54
CA ALA A 33 11.21 -30.18 -18.47
C ALA A 33 11.41 -30.82 -17.08
N ARG A 34 10.48 -31.72 -16.71
CA ARG A 34 10.86 -33.00 -16.08
C ARG A 34 10.68 -34.12 -17.10
N ALA A 35 11.79 -34.67 -17.58
CA ALA A 35 11.80 -35.92 -18.31
C ALA A 35 11.32 -37.03 -17.36
N ALA A 36 10.33 -37.78 -17.81
CA ALA A 36 9.82 -38.96 -17.13
C ALA A 36 10.87 -40.06 -17.13
N SER A 37 11.51 -40.28 -15.97
CA SER A 37 12.04 -41.58 -15.49
C SER A 37 13.00 -41.32 -14.33
N GLU A 38 12.47 -41.22 -13.11
CA GLU A 38 13.24 -41.44 -11.88
C GLU A 38 12.27 -41.72 -10.72
N ALA A 39 11.38 -42.68 -10.93
CA ALA A 39 10.70 -43.35 -9.84
C ALA A 39 11.66 -44.38 -9.23
N SER A 40 12.69 -43.92 -8.50
CA SER A 40 13.41 -44.71 -7.48
C SER A 40 14.51 -43.87 -6.81
N GLN A 41 14.23 -43.48 -5.56
CA GLN A 41 15.21 -43.31 -4.47
C GLN A 41 16.29 -42.20 -4.58
N SER A 42 16.03 -41.01 -4.01
CA SER A 42 17.06 -40.23 -3.27
C SER A 42 16.49 -39.18 -2.30
N SER A 43 16.67 -39.47 -1.01
CA SER A 43 16.89 -38.60 0.18
C SER A 43 16.35 -37.16 0.26
N THR A 44 15.35 -37.00 1.12
CA THR A 44 15.22 -36.04 2.25
C THR A 44 15.69 -34.59 2.04
N GLY A 45 14.76 -33.66 1.75
CA GLY A 45 14.99 -32.22 1.92
C GLY A 45 14.03 -31.33 1.11
N ASN A 46 14.08 -31.42 -0.22
CA ASN A 46 13.35 -30.50 -1.12
C ASN A 46 12.07 -31.08 -1.75
N MET A 47 11.73 -32.34 -1.48
CA MET A 47 10.48 -32.98 -1.97
C MET A 47 9.28 -32.77 -1.04
N LEU A 48 9.39 -31.96 0.02
CA LEU A 48 8.30 -31.81 0.98
C LEU A 48 7.18 -30.87 0.48
N GLY A 49 7.51 -29.81 -0.25
CA GLY A 49 6.55 -28.77 -0.66
C GLY A 49 5.73 -29.11 -1.91
N THR A 50 6.36 -29.68 -2.94
CA THR A 50 5.70 -29.93 -4.24
C THR A 50 4.67 -31.05 -4.19
N VAL A 51 4.84 -32.03 -3.30
CA VAL A 51 3.93 -33.18 -3.22
C VAL A 51 2.56 -32.79 -2.67
N ALA A 52 2.44 -31.68 -1.95
CA ALA A 52 1.16 -31.21 -1.41
C ALA A 52 0.17 -30.75 -2.48
N TYR A 53 0.65 -30.31 -3.65
CA TYR A 53 -0.19 -29.76 -4.74
C TYR A 53 -0.29 -30.69 -5.95
N ILE A 54 0.28 -31.90 -5.86
CA ILE A 54 0.38 -32.82 -7.00
C ILE A 54 -0.99 -33.40 -7.38
N ALA A 55 -1.33 -33.35 -8.67
CA ALA A 55 -2.56 -33.96 -9.15
C ALA A 55 -2.50 -35.50 -9.11
N PRO A 56 -3.64 -36.20 -8.85
CA PRO A 56 -3.71 -37.65 -8.73
C PRO A 56 -3.14 -38.40 -9.93
N GLU A 57 -3.42 -37.90 -11.15
CA GLU A 57 -2.92 -38.48 -12.38
C GLU A 57 -1.40 -38.33 -12.54
N ILE A 58 -0.80 -37.26 -12.01
CA ILE A 58 0.66 -37.04 -12.02
C ILE A 58 1.33 -37.93 -10.97
N ALA A 59 0.73 -38.07 -9.79
CA ALA A 59 1.21 -38.98 -8.75
C ALA A 59 1.22 -40.45 -9.22
N ARG A 60 0.31 -40.84 -10.13
CA ARG A 60 0.27 -42.17 -10.77
C ARG A 60 1.21 -42.32 -11.98
N GLY A 61 1.94 -41.26 -12.36
CA GLY A 61 2.82 -41.26 -13.54
C GLY A 61 2.11 -41.06 -14.89
N GLY A 62 0.88 -40.54 -14.88
CA GLY A 62 0.12 -40.17 -16.08
C GLY A 62 0.59 -38.84 -16.71
N SER A 63 -0.04 -38.46 -17.82
CA SER A 63 0.26 -37.20 -18.53
C SER A 63 -0.44 -36.00 -17.92
N ALA A 64 0.27 -34.87 -17.80
CA ALA A 64 -0.30 -33.59 -17.38
C ALA A 64 -1.03 -32.89 -18.52
N ASP A 65 -2.24 -32.40 -18.22
CA ASP A 65 -3.01 -31.48 -19.05
C ASP A 65 -3.49 -30.28 -18.22
N ALA A 66 -4.31 -29.39 -18.80
CA ALA A 66 -4.83 -28.21 -18.10
C ALA A 66 -5.59 -28.56 -16.81
N ARG A 67 -6.19 -29.75 -16.73
CA ARG A 67 -6.98 -30.20 -15.57
C ARG A 67 -6.09 -30.64 -14.41
N SER A 68 -4.84 -31.00 -14.69
CA SER A 68 -3.82 -31.23 -13.66
C SER A 68 -3.48 -29.92 -12.95
N ASP A 69 -3.31 -28.82 -13.67
CA ASP A 69 -3.06 -27.50 -13.07
C ASP A 69 -4.27 -27.00 -12.27
N ILE A 70 -5.49 -27.26 -12.76
CA ILE A 70 -6.74 -26.92 -12.06
C ILE A 70 -6.84 -27.62 -10.71
N TYR A 71 -6.39 -28.88 -10.61
CA TYR A 71 -6.32 -29.59 -9.33
C TYR A 71 -5.43 -28.86 -8.34
N SER A 72 -4.22 -28.49 -8.75
CA SER A 72 -3.26 -27.75 -7.93
C SER A 72 -3.81 -26.39 -7.48
N VAL A 73 -4.54 -25.67 -8.36
CA VAL A 73 -5.29 -24.45 -8.00
C VAL A 73 -6.34 -24.73 -6.92
N GLY A 74 -7.05 -25.86 -7.03
CA GLY A 74 -8.02 -26.29 -6.01
C GLY A 74 -7.40 -26.55 -4.64
N ILE A 75 -6.20 -27.16 -4.60
CA ILE A 75 -5.45 -27.33 -3.36
C ILE A 75 -5.00 -25.99 -2.78
N MET A 76 -4.51 -25.06 -3.61
CA MET A 76 -4.18 -23.70 -3.18
C MET A 76 -5.40 -22.96 -2.62
N ALA A 77 -6.57 -23.12 -3.26
CA ALA A 77 -7.81 -22.54 -2.75
C ALA A 77 -8.17 -23.09 -1.37
N TYR A 78 -8.06 -24.40 -1.17
CA TYR A 78 -8.25 -25.02 0.15
C TYR A 78 -7.30 -24.42 1.20
N GLU A 79 -6.01 -24.29 0.89
CA GLU A 79 -5.02 -23.73 1.80
C GLU A 79 -5.30 -22.26 2.13
N MET A 80 -5.65 -21.43 1.15
CA MET A 80 -6.01 -20.02 1.40
C MET A 80 -7.25 -19.87 2.30
N LEU A 81 -8.18 -20.82 2.22
CA LEU A 81 -9.42 -20.82 2.99
C LEU A 81 -9.26 -21.37 4.41
N THR A 82 -8.35 -22.31 4.61
CA THR A 82 -8.22 -23.06 5.87
C THR A 82 -6.94 -22.74 6.65
N GLY A 83 -5.91 -22.18 5.98
CA GLY A 83 -4.60 -21.87 6.53
C GLY A 83 -3.57 -23.01 6.45
N ASP A 84 -3.99 -24.22 6.08
CA ASP A 84 -3.11 -25.38 5.92
C ASP A 84 -3.50 -26.19 4.67
N VAL A 85 -2.56 -26.93 4.08
CA VAL A 85 -2.85 -27.86 2.98
C VAL A 85 -3.67 -29.08 3.47
N PRO A 86 -4.41 -29.78 2.58
CA PRO A 86 -5.04 -31.05 2.90
C PRO A 86 -4.05 -32.04 3.51
N TRP A 87 -4.46 -32.74 4.57
CA TRP A 87 -3.63 -33.73 5.28
C TRP A 87 -2.29 -33.20 5.80
N ALA A 88 -2.23 -31.92 6.17
CA ALA A 88 -1.06 -31.30 6.78
C ALA A 88 -0.49 -32.14 7.96
N GLY A 89 0.83 -32.21 8.04
CA GLY A 89 1.56 -32.91 9.10
C GLY A 89 1.87 -34.38 8.83
N GLN A 90 1.36 -34.96 7.74
CA GLN A 90 1.73 -36.31 7.31
C GLN A 90 3.02 -36.36 6.49
N SER A 91 3.57 -37.56 6.28
CA SER A 91 4.76 -37.73 5.44
C SER A 91 4.44 -37.50 3.95
N PRO A 92 5.39 -37.03 3.11
CA PRO A 92 5.14 -36.76 1.70
C PRO A 92 4.57 -37.96 0.91
N ILE A 93 5.03 -39.17 1.22
CA ILE A 93 4.52 -40.39 0.57
C ILE A 93 3.05 -40.64 0.92
N GLN A 94 2.65 -40.36 2.18
CA GLN A 94 1.26 -40.46 2.60
C GLN A 94 0.39 -39.40 1.93
N ILE A 95 0.86 -38.15 1.84
CA ILE A 95 0.17 -37.07 1.13
C ILE A 95 -0.05 -37.44 -0.34
N ALA A 96 0.98 -37.93 -1.04
CA ALA A 96 0.84 -38.42 -2.42
C ALA A 96 -0.18 -39.57 -2.54
N THR A 97 -0.22 -40.46 -1.56
CA THR A 97 -1.18 -41.58 -1.51
C THR A 97 -2.62 -41.07 -1.32
N HIS A 98 -2.81 -40.05 -0.46
CA HIS A 98 -4.09 -39.41 -0.23
C HIS A 98 -4.63 -38.74 -1.49
N HIS A 99 -3.83 -37.97 -2.23
CA HIS A 99 -4.26 -37.39 -3.51
C HIS A 99 -4.75 -38.47 -4.49
N VAL A 100 -4.14 -39.66 -4.48
CA VAL A 100 -4.51 -40.76 -5.35
C VAL A 100 -5.78 -41.51 -4.90
N SER A 101 -6.01 -41.62 -3.59
CA SER A 101 -6.95 -42.60 -3.03
C SER A 101 -8.16 -41.95 -2.36
N ASP A 102 -8.01 -40.76 -1.80
CA ASP A 102 -9.00 -40.09 -0.97
C ASP A 102 -9.50 -38.80 -1.63
N ASP A 103 -10.72 -38.40 -1.30
CA ASP A 103 -11.25 -37.11 -1.74
C ASP A 103 -10.66 -36.03 -0.84
N VAL A 104 -10.36 -34.86 -1.42
CA VAL A 104 -9.88 -33.72 -0.64
C VAL A 104 -10.96 -33.34 0.37
N PRO A 105 -10.61 -33.18 1.67
CA PRO A 105 -11.57 -32.73 2.67
C PRO A 105 -12.24 -31.43 2.27
N LEU A 106 -13.50 -31.26 2.67
CA LEU A 106 -14.20 -29.99 2.46
C LEU A 106 -13.60 -28.92 3.39
N PRO A 107 -13.34 -27.70 2.90
CA PRO A 107 -12.90 -26.59 3.75
C PRO A 107 -13.78 -26.39 5.00
N SER A 108 -15.10 -26.53 4.87
CA SER A 108 -16.06 -26.40 5.98
C SER A 108 -15.86 -27.42 7.11
N ALA A 109 -15.20 -28.56 6.86
CA ALA A 109 -14.88 -29.54 7.89
C ALA A 109 -13.88 -29.00 8.92
N SER A 110 -13.00 -28.07 8.51
CA SER A 110 -12.04 -27.39 9.38
C SER A 110 -12.53 -26.00 9.81
N GLN A 111 -13.25 -25.31 8.93
CA GLN A 111 -13.71 -23.94 9.10
C GLN A 111 -15.24 -23.87 8.89
N PRO A 112 -16.06 -24.15 9.93
CA PRO A 112 -17.52 -24.33 9.78
C PRO A 112 -18.30 -23.12 9.24
N TRP A 113 -17.67 -21.94 9.18
CA TRP A 113 -18.26 -20.73 8.62
C TRP A 113 -18.22 -20.70 7.08
N ILE A 114 -17.44 -21.58 6.44
CA ILE A 114 -17.32 -21.65 4.99
C ILE A 114 -18.63 -22.20 4.39
N PRO A 115 -19.27 -21.48 3.44
CA PRO A 115 -20.51 -21.93 2.81
C PRO A 115 -20.32 -23.12 1.87
N ARG A 116 -21.41 -23.84 1.63
CA ARG A 116 -21.44 -25.01 0.76
C ARG A 116 -21.01 -24.69 -0.68
N GLU A 117 -21.31 -23.48 -1.16
CA GLU A 117 -20.95 -23.04 -2.51
C GLU A 117 -19.42 -22.99 -2.70
N VAL A 118 -18.68 -22.70 -1.63
CA VAL A 118 -17.20 -22.71 -1.63
C VAL A 118 -16.68 -24.15 -1.52
N ASP A 119 -17.32 -25.00 -0.72
CA ASP A 119 -17.00 -26.43 -0.66
C ASP A 119 -17.19 -27.11 -2.03
N ASP A 120 -18.31 -26.84 -2.71
CA ASP A 120 -18.63 -27.39 -4.02
C ASP A 120 -17.62 -26.92 -5.08
N LEU A 121 -17.16 -25.66 -5.00
CA LEU A 121 -16.08 -25.14 -5.85
C LEU A 121 -14.76 -25.90 -5.62
N VAL A 122 -14.32 -26.02 -4.37
CA VAL A 122 -13.06 -26.73 -4.05
C VAL A 122 -13.14 -28.19 -4.44
N ALA A 123 -14.27 -28.86 -4.19
CA ALA A 123 -14.50 -30.25 -4.59
C ALA A 123 -14.47 -30.41 -6.13
N ALA A 124 -15.05 -29.48 -6.89
CA ALA A 124 -15.03 -29.52 -8.35
C ALA A 124 -13.61 -29.35 -8.93
N LEU A 125 -12.81 -28.43 -8.37
CA LEU A 125 -11.42 -28.23 -8.80
C LEU A 125 -10.54 -29.42 -8.42
N THR A 126 -10.78 -30.03 -7.25
CA THR A 126 -9.96 -31.12 -6.69
C THR A 126 -10.52 -32.52 -6.91
N ALA A 127 -11.45 -32.71 -7.85
CA ALA A 127 -12.00 -34.03 -8.16
C ALA A 127 -10.89 -35.02 -8.57
N ARG A 128 -10.88 -36.25 -8.04
CA ARG A 128 -9.80 -37.21 -8.36
C ARG A 128 -9.71 -37.57 -9.85
N ASP A 129 -10.85 -37.74 -10.49
CA ASP A 129 -10.93 -37.99 -11.94
C ASP A 129 -10.89 -36.65 -12.70
N PRO A 130 -9.88 -36.41 -13.56
CA PRO A 130 -9.80 -35.20 -14.37
C PRO A 130 -11.05 -34.95 -15.23
N ALA A 131 -11.82 -35.99 -15.60
CA ALA A 131 -13.06 -35.81 -16.36
C ALA A 131 -14.15 -35.05 -15.60
N ASN A 132 -14.09 -35.03 -14.27
CA ASN A 132 -15.04 -34.34 -13.40
C ASN A 132 -14.58 -32.92 -13.03
N ARG A 133 -13.40 -32.50 -13.50
CA ARG A 133 -12.88 -31.13 -13.29
C ARG A 133 -13.30 -30.21 -14.44
N PRO A 134 -13.28 -28.89 -14.23
CA PRO A 134 -13.42 -27.92 -15.32
C PRO A 134 -12.42 -28.19 -16.44
N VAL A 135 -12.85 -28.03 -17.69
CA VAL A 135 -12.06 -28.42 -18.86
C VAL A 135 -10.79 -27.58 -19.01
N ASP A 136 -10.84 -26.30 -18.62
CA ASP A 136 -9.75 -25.34 -18.69
C ASP A 136 -9.89 -24.26 -17.60
N ALA A 137 -8.91 -23.36 -17.53
CA ALA A 137 -8.87 -22.26 -16.57
C ALA A 137 -10.04 -21.26 -16.76
N VAL A 138 -10.60 -21.14 -17.97
CA VAL A 138 -11.73 -20.25 -18.24
C VAL A 138 -12.99 -20.78 -17.55
N HIS A 139 -13.26 -22.08 -17.68
CA HIS A 139 -14.38 -22.72 -16.99
C HIS A 139 -14.18 -22.75 -15.46
N ALA A 140 -12.94 -22.93 -14.99
CA ALA A 140 -12.62 -22.85 -13.56
C ALA A 140 -12.87 -21.44 -13.00
N LEU A 141 -12.48 -20.38 -13.73
CA LEU A 141 -12.74 -19.00 -13.36
C LEU A 141 -14.24 -18.66 -13.34
N ASP A 142 -14.99 -19.17 -14.30
CA ASP A 142 -16.45 -18.99 -14.35
C ASP A 142 -17.16 -19.63 -13.15
N LEU A 143 -16.73 -20.83 -12.74
CA LEU A 143 -17.24 -21.45 -11.50
C LEU A 143 -16.87 -20.65 -10.26
N ALA A 144 -15.63 -20.16 -10.16
CA ALA A 144 -15.20 -19.34 -9.04
C ALA A 144 -15.99 -18.02 -8.95
N ARG A 145 -16.27 -17.36 -10.08
CA ARG A 145 -17.10 -16.16 -10.13
C ARG A 145 -18.53 -16.43 -9.70
N ARG A 146 -19.15 -17.50 -10.19
CA ARG A 146 -20.52 -17.88 -9.79
C ARG A 146 -20.61 -18.21 -8.30
N ALA A 147 -19.62 -18.94 -7.76
CA ALA A 147 -19.54 -19.19 -6.33
C ALA A 147 -19.43 -17.86 -5.56
N ALA A 148 -18.54 -16.94 -5.97
CA ALA A 148 -18.38 -15.64 -5.31
C ALA A 148 -19.64 -14.75 -5.39
N GLU A 149 -20.33 -14.71 -6.53
CA GLU A 149 -21.57 -13.94 -6.72
C GLU A 149 -22.74 -14.47 -5.87
N SER A 150 -22.72 -15.76 -5.54
CA SER A 150 -23.74 -16.37 -4.69
C SER A 150 -23.55 -16.09 -3.18
N LEU A 151 -22.40 -15.57 -2.77
CA LEU A 151 -22.08 -15.34 -1.37
C LEU A 151 -22.74 -14.06 -0.83
N PRO A 152 -23.32 -14.12 0.39
CA PRO A 152 -23.69 -12.93 1.15
C PRO A 152 -22.49 -11.98 1.35
N ALA A 153 -22.73 -10.66 1.35
CA ALA A 153 -21.67 -9.64 1.39
C ALA A 153 -20.81 -9.69 2.66
N ASP A 154 -21.40 -10.10 3.79
CA ASP A 154 -20.72 -10.31 5.06
C ASP A 154 -19.74 -11.49 5.00
N LEU A 155 -20.09 -12.56 4.29
CA LEU A 155 -19.20 -13.72 4.10
C LEU A 155 -18.15 -13.49 3.01
N ALA A 156 -18.48 -12.76 1.94
CA ALA A 156 -17.53 -12.42 0.88
C ALA A 156 -16.33 -11.58 1.37
N SER A 157 -16.55 -10.76 2.42
CA SER A 157 -15.50 -9.95 3.04
C SER A 157 -14.78 -10.64 4.20
N ARG A 158 -15.29 -11.78 4.68
CA ARG A 158 -14.70 -12.54 5.78
C ARG A 158 -13.33 -13.09 5.38
N ARG A 159 -12.38 -13.04 6.31
CA ARG A 159 -11.07 -13.67 6.18
C ARG A 159 -11.03 -14.90 7.07
N ALA A 160 -10.23 -15.89 6.70
CA ALA A 160 -10.00 -17.04 7.55
C ALA A 160 -9.37 -16.59 8.88
N ASP A 161 -9.89 -17.11 9.99
CA ASP A 161 -9.36 -16.90 11.32
C ASP A 161 -8.07 -17.73 11.48
N VAL A 162 -7.01 -17.30 10.80
CA VAL A 162 -5.69 -17.93 10.88
C VAL A 162 -5.04 -17.44 12.18
N ALA A 163 -4.88 -18.34 13.14
CA ALA A 163 -4.09 -18.04 14.34
C ALA A 163 -2.70 -17.57 13.87
N GLY A 164 -2.37 -16.30 14.17
CA GLY A 164 -1.07 -15.74 13.83
C GLY A 164 0.03 -16.64 14.41
N ARG A 165 0.68 -17.43 13.56
CA ARG A 165 1.84 -18.24 13.96
C ARG A 165 2.94 -17.25 14.35
N GLU A 166 3.11 -17.04 15.66
CA GLU A 166 4.34 -16.49 16.22
C GLU A 166 5.51 -17.25 15.61
N GLN A 167 6.53 -16.51 15.16
CA GLN A 167 7.76 -17.09 14.65
C GLN A 167 8.51 -17.85 15.76
N THR A 168 8.09 -19.07 16.04
CA THR A 168 8.86 -20.06 16.79
C THR A 168 9.04 -21.26 15.89
N GLY A 169 10.31 -21.60 15.64
CA GLY A 169 10.71 -22.60 14.69
C GLY A 169 10.17 -24.00 15.01
N SER A 170 10.07 -24.79 13.95
CA SER A 170 9.89 -26.25 13.97
C SER A 170 8.46 -26.75 14.25
N ALA A 171 7.55 -26.56 13.30
CA ALA A 171 6.56 -27.58 12.93
C ALA A 171 5.98 -27.27 11.53
N LEU A 172 6.26 -28.15 10.57
CA LEU A 172 5.54 -28.41 9.30
C LEU A 172 4.64 -27.27 8.78
N THR A 173 5.22 -26.36 8.01
CA THR A 173 4.47 -25.44 7.13
C THR A 173 5.35 -25.16 5.91
N ALA A 174 4.78 -25.24 4.71
CA ALA A 174 5.42 -24.85 3.46
C ALA A 174 6.07 -23.46 3.64
N MET A 175 7.33 -23.33 3.24
CA MET A 175 8.14 -22.18 3.59
C MET A 175 7.59 -20.90 2.94
N LYS A 176 7.45 -19.88 3.79
CA LYS A 176 7.46 -18.44 3.53
C LYS A 176 7.72 -18.03 2.07
N THR A 177 6.81 -17.23 1.53
CA THR A 177 7.05 -16.31 0.40
C THR A 177 8.37 -15.58 0.61
N ALA A 178 9.38 -16.01 -0.12
CA ALA A 178 10.68 -15.38 -0.21
C ALA A 178 10.84 -14.86 -1.64
N VAL A 179 11.32 -13.62 -1.75
CA VAL A 179 11.75 -13.01 -3.01
C VAL A 179 12.88 -13.88 -3.57
N VAL A 180 12.65 -14.51 -4.73
CA VAL A 180 13.61 -15.43 -5.36
C VAL A 180 14.76 -14.65 -5.98
N SER A 181 15.98 -15.09 -5.70
CA SER A 181 17.12 -14.99 -6.62
C SER A 181 17.90 -16.31 -6.54
N ALA A 182 17.94 -17.05 -7.64
CA ALA A 182 18.70 -18.29 -7.80
C ALA A 182 20.19 -17.98 -8.06
N PRO A 183 21.14 -18.90 -7.74
CA PRO A 183 21.48 -19.93 -8.73
C PRO A 183 21.79 -21.33 -8.16
N ALA A 184 21.87 -22.28 -9.10
CA ALA A 184 22.08 -23.71 -8.92
C ALA A 184 23.55 -24.11 -8.74
N LEU A 185 23.84 -25.16 -7.96
CA LEU A 185 24.99 -26.04 -8.16
C LEU A 185 24.68 -27.50 -7.78
N THR A 186 25.04 -28.39 -8.72
CA THR A 186 24.98 -29.85 -8.65
C THR A 186 26.24 -30.40 -7.98
N ALA A 187 26.10 -31.34 -7.05
CA ALA A 187 27.21 -32.10 -6.48
C ALA A 187 27.01 -33.61 -6.72
N VAL A 188 28.07 -34.27 -7.18
CA VAL A 188 28.16 -35.70 -7.48
C VAL A 188 28.66 -36.46 -6.24
N LEU A 189 28.06 -37.62 -5.92
CA LEU A 189 28.59 -38.62 -4.99
C LEU A 189 28.95 -39.92 -5.73
N PRO A 190 29.89 -40.74 -5.20
CA PRO A 190 30.54 -41.82 -5.93
C PRO A 190 29.96 -43.23 -5.65
N ALA A 191 30.47 -44.16 -6.46
CA ALA A 191 30.81 -45.56 -6.17
C ALA A 191 29.96 -46.67 -6.81
N SER A 192 30.64 -47.38 -7.72
CA SER A 192 30.81 -48.84 -7.77
C SER A 192 29.58 -49.75 -7.93
N SER A 193 29.59 -50.52 -9.03
CA SER A 193 29.56 -52.00 -9.01
C SER A 193 29.47 -52.55 -10.43
N GLN A 194 30.40 -53.41 -10.84
CA GLN A 194 30.08 -54.49 -11.76
C GLN A 194 30.78 -55.78 -11.34
N THR A 195 29.94 -56.81 -11.24
CA THR A 195 30.22 -58.22 -10.97
C THR A 195 30.09 -58.96 -12.29
N THR A 196 31.07 -59.80 -12.66
CA THR A 196 30.83 -60.99 -13.52
C THR A 196 31.80 -62.13 -13.19
N VAL A 197 31.23 -63.13 -12.51
CA VAL A 197 31.28 -64.60 -12.67
C VAL A 197 32.51 -65.28 -13.33
N ARG A 198 33.00 -66.32 -12.62
CA ARG A 198 33.98 -67.36 -12.99
C ARG A 198 33.41 -68.43 -13.93
N VAL A 199 34.25 -69.04 -14.77
CA VAL A 199 34.40 -70.52 -14.95
C VAL A 199 35.86 -70.84 -15.35
N ALA A 200 36.38 -71.96 -14.81
CA ALA A 200 37.72 -72.52 -15.00
C ALA A 200 37.78 -73.49 -16.20
N ASP A 201 38.93 -73.64 -16.84
CA ASP A 201 39.69 -74.91 -16.85
C ASP A 201 41.11 -74.74 -17.43
N ALA A 202 42.03 -75.60 -16.97
CA ALA A 202 43.41 -75.79 -17.45
C ALA A 202 43.41 -76.86 -18.60
N PRO A 203 44.53 -77.33 -19.23
CA PRO A 203 45.90 -77.46 -18.70
C PRO A 203 47.09 -77.28 -19.69
N ASP A 204 48.28 -77.55 -19.12
CA ASP A 204 49.53 -78.07 -19.69
C ASP A 204 50.59 -77.13 -20.35
N GLU A 205 51.73 -77.05 -19.64
CA GLU A 205 53.06 -76.77 -20.18
C GLU A 205 53.56 -77.92 -21.09
N PRO A 206 54.53 -77.67 -21.99
CA PRO A 206 55.92 -77.93 -21.60
C PRO A 206 56.93 -76.85 -22.08
N GLY A 207 58.03 -76.73 -21.34
CA GLY A 207 59.14 -75.79 -21.59
C GLY A 207 60.10 -76.14 -22.76
N PRO A 208 61.34 -75.60 -22.75
CA PRO A 208 61.82 -74.55 -23.66
C PRO A 208 62.81 -75.04 -24.75
N PRO A 209 63.37 -74.16 -25.61
CA PRO A 209 64.77 -73.78 -25.34
C PRO A 209 65.21 -72.34 -25.70
N ALA A 210 66.16 -71.88 -24.90
CA ALA A 210 67.38 -71.09 -25.16
C ALA A 210 67.46 -69.92 -26.18
N VAL A 211 67.70 -68.73 -25.59
CA VAL A 211 68.77 -67.75 -25.85
C VAL A 211 69.10 -67.34 -27.31
N VAL A 212 68.89 -66.06 -27.65
CA VAL A 212 69.92 -65.19 -28.27
C VAL A 212 69.72 -63.72 -27.87
N ARG A 213 70.81 -63.08 -27.42
CA ARG A 213 70.94 -61.66 -27.08
C ARG A 213 71.14 -60.76 -28.31
N HIS A 214 70.65 -59.53 -28.15
CA HIS A 214 71.14 -58.25 -28.68
C HIS A 214 70.76 -57.74 -30.08
N GLY A 215 70.19 -56.53 -30.08
CA GLY A 215 70.23 -55.58 -31.19
C GLY A 215 69.85 -54.17 -30.73
N ARG A 216 70.83 -53.36 -30.35
CA ARG A 216 70.73 -51.95 -29.87
C ARG A 216 70.23 -50.98 -30.97
N ARG A 217 68.99 -51.15 -31.43
CA ARG A 217 68.28 -50.17 -32.29
C ARG A 217 66.82 -49.94 -31.91
N THR A 218 66.21 -50.84 -31.11
CA THR A 218 64.88 -50.64 -30.50
C THR A 218 64.91 -49.77 -29.25
N ALA A 219 66.03 -49.70 -28.52
CA ALA A 219 66.18 -48.86 -27.33
C ALA A 219 66.13 -47.35 -27.61
N ALA A 220 66.58 -46.91 -28.80
CA ALA A 220 66.53 -45.49 -29.18
C ALA A 220 65.10 -45.04 -29.53
N VAL A 221 64.31 -45.92 -30.17
CA VAL A 221 62.90 -45.65 -30.49
C VAL A 221 62.03 -45.71 -29.24
N ILE A 222 62.26 -46.69 -28.35
CA ILE A 222 61.59 -46.76 -27.04
C ILE A 222 61.98 -45.57 -26.16
N GLY A 223 63.24 -45.14 -26.18
CA GLY A 223 63.70 -43.95 -25.48
C GLY A 223 63.08 -42.65 -26.00
N ALA A 224 62.95 -42.50 -27.33
CA ALA A 224 62.29 -41.34 -27.94
C ALA A 224 60.78 -41.30 -27.64
N ILE A 225 60.10 -42.46 -27.66
CA ILE A 225 58.69 -42.58 -27.27
C ILE A 225 58.51 -42.28 -25.78
N ALA A 226 59.42 -42.76 -24.91
CA ALA A 226 59.38 -42.45 -23.49
C ALA A 226 59.57 -40.95 -23.22
N VAL A 227 60.49 -40.29 -23.93
CA VAL A 227 60.68 -38.82 -23.83
C VAL A 227 59.46 -38.06 -24.35
N LEU A 228 58.87 -38.47 -25.47
CA LEU A 228 57.63 -37.87 -25.99
C LEU A 228 56.43 -38.09 -25.06
N LEU A 229 56.34 -39.24 -24.40
CA LEU A 229 55.31 -39.50 -23.38
C LEU A 229 55.55 -38.67 -22.13
N VAL A 230 56.81 -38.47 -21.70
CA VAL A 230 57.13 -37.58 -20.57
C VAL A 230 56.85 -36.13 -20.93
N VAL A 231 57.21 -35.66 -22.14
CA VAL A 231 56.87 -34.33 -22.63
C VAL A 231 55.35 -34.17 -22.82
N GLY A 232 54.65 -35.22 -23.25
CA GLY A 232 53.19 -35.26 -23.34
C GLY A 232 52.49 -35.32 -21.98
N LEU A 233 53.10 -35.93 -20.96
CA LEU A 233 52.60 -35.93 -19.58
C LEU A 233 52.90 -34.62 -18.87
N ILE A 234 54.07 -34.00 -19.11
CA ILE A 234 54.42 -32.67 -18.60
C ILE A 234 53.57 -31.61 -19.30
N GLY A 235 53.48 -31.66 -20.64
CA GLY A 235 52.66 -30.76 -21.44
C GLY A 235 51.17 -30.98 -21.21
N GLY A 236 50.73 -32.23 -21.05
CA GLY A 236 49.35 -32.59 -20.70
C GLY A 236 48.99 -32.22 -19.26
N GLY A 237 49.92 -32.37 -18.32
CA GLY A 237 49.78 -31.89 -16.94
C GLY A 237 49.73 -30.36 -16.86
N TRP A 238 50.59 -29.67 -17.61
CA TRP A 238 50.60 -28.21 -17.72
C TRP A 238 49.32 -27.69 -18.39
N TRP A 239 48.86 -28.34 -19.46
CA TRP A 239 47.59 -28.04 -20.11
C TRP A 239 46.39 -28.32 -19.19
N TRP A 240 46.42 -29.40 -18.40
CA TRP A 240 45.36 -29.74 -17.43
C TRP A 240 45.24 -28.72 -16.29
N THR A 241 46.36 -28.15 -15.82
CA THR A 241 46.37 -27.16 -14.73
C THR A 241 46.16 -25.71 -15.19
N GLU A 242 46.49 -25.42 -16.46
CA GLU A 242 46.49 -24.05 -17.00
C GLU A 242 45.25 -23.75 -17.88
N TYR A 243 44.70 -24.78 -18.55
CA TYR A 243 43.55 -24.67 -19.47
C TYR A 243 42.49 -25.77 -19.31
N GLY A 244 42.76 -26.82 -18.51
CA GLY A 244 41.86 -27.95 -18.26
C GLY A 244 41.06 -27.84 -16.95
N PRO A 245 40.23 -28.84 -16.61
CA PRO A 245 39.24 -28.82 -15.51
C PRO A 245 39.79 -28.61 -14.08
N GLY A 246 41.11 -28.43 -13.91
CA GLY A 246 41.77 -28.08 -12.66
C GLY A 246 42.04 -26.58 -12.44
N SER A 247 41.66 -25.72 -13.38
CA SER A 247 41.94 -24.26 -13.39
C SER A 247 41.02 -23.42 -12.47
N TYR A 248 40.45 -24.01 -11.42
CA TYR A 248 39.57 -23.30 -10.48
C TYR A 248 40.37 -22.83 -9.26
N ILE A 249 40.11 -21.60 -8.83
CA ILE A 249 40.56 -21.05 -7.55
C ILE A 249 39.36 -20.84 -6.63
N ALA A 250 39.61 -20.80 -5.33
CA ALA A 250 38.61 -20.38 -4.37
C ALA A 250 38.45 -18.86 -4.46
N MET A 251 37.21 -18.39 -4.55
CA MET A 251 36.87 -16.99 -4.64
C MET A 251 37.30 -16.25 -3.36
N PRO A 252 38.15 -15.21 -3.44
CA PRO A 252 38.55 -14.42 -2.29
C PRO A 252 37.34 -13.79 -1.57
N THR A 253 37.48 -13.49 -0.28
CA THR A 253 36.41 -12.83 0.49
C THR A 253 36.28 -11.37 0.06
N THR A 254 35.12 -11.00 -0.46
CA THR A 254 34.88 -9.65 -0.98
C THR A 254 34.01 -8.79 -0.06
N ASP A 255 33.14 -9.41 0.72
CA ASP A 255 32.01 -8.74 1.36
C ASP A 255 32.45 -7.85 2.53
N GLY A 256 31.89 -6.64 2.61
CA GLY A 256 32.19 -5.64 3.63
C GLY A 256 33.55 -4.98 3.52
N ARG A 257 34.30 -5.21 2.43
CA ARG A 257 35.60 -4.59 2.18
C ARG A 257 35.51 -3.44 1.18
N ASP A 258 36.53 -2.59 1.22
CA ASP A 258 36.71 -1.50 0.27
C ASP A 258 36.95 -2.01 -1.17
N LEU A 259 36.36 -1.33 -2.16
CA LEU A 259 36.45 -1.72 -3.57
C LEU A 259 37.90 -1.81 -4.07
N ASP A 260 38.77 -0.88 -3.70
CA ASP A 260 40.15 -0.85 -4.21
C ASP A 260 40.95 -2.06 -3.70
N SER A 261 40.72 -2.42 -2.43
CA SER A 261 41.30 -3.62 -1.80
C SER A 261 40.78 -4.91 -2.45
N VAL A 262 39.47 -4.99 -2.69
CA VAL A 262 38.84 -6.14 -3.36
C VAL A 262 39.33 -6.29 -4.78
N ARG A 263 39.39 -5.20 -5.53
CA ARG A 263 39.90 -5.20 -6.89
C ARG A 263 41.34 -5.68 -6.96
N ALA A 264 42.22 -5.17 -6.11
CA ALA A 264 43.62 -5.58 -6.07
C ALA A 264 43.78 -7.07 -5.79
N ASP A 265 42.99 -7.63 -4.86
CA ASP A 265 43.04 -9.05 -4.53
C ASP A 265 42.50 -9.94 -5.67
N LEU A 266 41.43 -9.52 -6.34
CA LEU A 266 40.85 -10.27 -7.47
C LEU A 266 41.75 -10.23 -8.70
N GLU A 267 42.29 -9.06 -9.05
CA GLU A 267 43.25 -8.90 -10.14
C GLU A 267 44.56 -9.67 -9.84
N GLY A 268 45.03 -9.63 -8.59
CA GLY A 268 46.18 -10.42 -8.12
C GLY A 268 45.95 -11.93 -8.19
N ALA A 269 44.69 -12.39 -8.10
CA ALA A 269 44.28 -13.76 -8.29
C ALA A 269 44.06 -14.14 -9.78
N GLY A 270 44.17 -13.19 -10.70
CA GLY A 270 44.00 -13.38 -12.14
C GLY A 270 42.54 -13.32 -12.64
N LEU A 271 41.62 -12.84 -11.80
CA LEU A 271 40.19 -12.70 -12.12
C LEU A 271 39.90 -11.34 -12.75
N GLY A 272 38.96 -11.32 -13.70
CA GLY A 272 38.40 -10.08 -14.23
C GLY A 272 37.42 -9.48 -13.22
N VAL A 273 37.37 -8.15 -13.12
CA VAL A 273 36.48 -7.45 -12.17
C VAL A 273 35.53 -6.56 -12.95
N VAL A 274 34.23 -6.84 -12.83
CA VAL A 274 33.15 -6.00 -13.34
C VAL A 274 32.47 -5.37 -12.14
N VAL A 275 32.44 -4.04 -12.07
CA VAL A 275 31.87 -3.30 -10.94
C VAL A 275 30.47 -2.85 -11.28
N GLU A 276 29.52 -3.19 -10.43
CA GLU A 276 28.14 -2.71 -10.47
C GLU A 276 27.85 -1.96 -9.17
N GLU A 277 27.14 -0.83 -9.26
CA GLU A 277 26.81 -0.03 -8.08
C GLU A 277 25.31 -0.14 -7.76
N GLU A 278 24.97 -0.46 -6.50
CA GLU A 278 23.58 -0.52 -6.02
C GLU A 278 23.46 0.28 -4.71
N PHE A 279 22.26 0.77 -4.39
CA PHE A 279 21.99 1.42 -3.10
C PHE A 279 21.81 0.38 -1.99
N SER A 280 22.24 0.72 -0.78
CA SER A 280 22.04 -0.14 0.40
C SER A 280 21.85 0.69 1.66
N ASP A 281 20.82 0.32 2.42
CA ASP A 281 20.49 0.97 3.68
C ASP A 281 21.37 0.47 4.84
N THR A 282 22.08 -0.65 4.64
CA THR A 282 22.87 -1.32 5.68
C THR A 282 24.38 -1.27 5.45
N VAL A 283 24.82 -1.10 4.21
CA VAL A 283 26.24 -1.08 3.83
C VAL A 283 26.66 0.35 3.46
N ALA A 284 27.72 0.85 4.10
CA ALA A 284 28.25 2.19 3.82
C ALA A 284 28.73 2.33 2.37
N ALA A 285 28.64 3.55 1.83
CA ALA A 285 29.06 3.85 0.46
C ALA A 285 30.55 3.49 0.24
N GLY A 286 30.86 2.86 -0.89
CA GLY A 286 32.21 2.43 -1.28
C GLY A 286 32.60 1.03 -0.82
N LEU A 287 31.78 0.37 0.01
CA LEU A 287 32.01 -1.02 0.42
C LEU A 287 31.29 -2.02 -0.50
N VAL A 288 31.93 -3.17 -0.71
CA VAL A 288 31.35 -4.28 -1.46
C VAL A 288 30.27 -4.97 -0.64
N MET A 289 29.07 -5.06 -1.23
CA MET A 289 27.91 -5.71 -0.61
C MET A 289 27.92 -7.22 -0.86
N ARG A 290 28.20 -7.60 -2.10
CA ARG A 290 28.22 -8.99 -2.57
C ARG A 290 29.07 -9.11 -3.84
N SER A 291 29.48 -10.33 -4.14
CA SER A 291 30.08 -10.70 -5.42
C SER A 291 29.36 -11.88 -6.06
N ASP A 292 29.45 -11.98 -7.38
CA ASP A 292 29.05 -13.15 -8.17
C ASP A 292 30.20 -13.56 -9.09
N PRO A 293 30.79 -14.76 -8.92
CA PRO A 293 30.47 -15.78 -7.90
C PRO A 293 30.73 -15.33 -6.46
N ALA A 294 29.94 -15.84 -5.51
CA ALA A 294 30.05 -15.46 -4.09
C ALA A 294 31.38 -15.86 -3.45
N SER A 295 31.79 -15.11 -2.41
CA SER A 295 32.96 -15.40 -1.58
C SER A 295 33.07 -16.90 -1.21
N GLY A 296 34.25 -17.50 -1.39
CA GLY A 296 34.53 -18.91 -1.07
C GLY A 296 34.04 -19.95 -2.09
N THR A 297 33.29 -19.55 -3.12
CA THR A 297 32.89 -20.46 -4.22
C THR A 297 34.06 -20.75 -5.17
N ARG A 298 33.91 -21.73 -6.07
CA ARG A 298 34.96 -22.07 -7.05
C ARG A 298 34.79 -21.24 -8.31
N VAL A 299 35.77 -20.41 -8.63
CA VAL A 299 35.80 -19.57 -9.83
C VAL A 299 36.95 -19.97 -10.73
N HIS A 300 36.75 -19.88 -12.05
CA HIS A 300 37.80 -20.18 -13.02
C HIS A 300 38.89 -19.11 -12.95
N LYS A 301 40.18 -19.47 -13.04
CA LYS A 301 41.37 -18.59 -12.94
C LYS A 301 41.43 -17.37 -13.87
N ARG A 302 40.48 -17.23 -14.79
CA ARG A 302 40.34 -16.14 -15.78
C ARG A 302 38.86 -15.77 -15.99
N GLY A 303 38.01 -16.11 -15.02
CA GLY A 303 36.61 -15.73 -15.04
C GLY A 303 36.44 -14.29 -14.62
N ASP A 304 35.34 -13.69 -15.05
CA ASP A 304 34.91 -12.39 -14.59
C ASP A 304 34.09 -12.54 -13.31
N VAL A 305 34.32 -11.62 -12.37
CA VAL A 305 33.58 -11.49 -11.12
C VAL A 305 32.82 -10.17 -11.16
N HIS A 306 31.50 -10.26 -10.97
CA HIS A 306 30.66 -9.09 -10.75
C HIS A 306 30.71 -8.71 -9.28
N VAL A 307 31.17 -7.50 -8.98
CA VAL A 307 31.29 -6.95 -7.64
C VAL A 307 30.25 -5.84 -7.48
N PHE A 308 29.34 -6.01 -6.54
CA PHE A 308 28.26 -5.07 -6.27
C PHE A 308 28.68 -4.15 -5.12
N VAL A 309 28.85 -2.87 -5.40
CA VAL A 309 29.35 -1.84 -4.46
C VAL A 309 28.20 -0.97 -3.98
N SER A 310 28.16 -0.70 -2.69
CA SER A 310 27.15 0.18 -2.11
C SER A 310 27.41 1.63 -2.51
N LYS A 311 26.36 2.32 -2.96
CA LYS A 311 26.32 3.78 -3.11
C LYS A 311 25.92 4.50 -1.82
N GLY A 312 25.68 3.74 -0.75
CA GLY A 312 25.07 4.20 0.49
C GLY A 312 23.54 4.17 0.42
N VAL A 313 22.92 4.81 1.41
CA VAL A 313 21.47 4.93 1.53
C VAL A 313 20.93 5.73 0.34
N ASP A 314 19.83 5.27 -0.25
CA ASP A 314 19.17 5.99 -1.35
C ASP A 314 18.45 7.23 -0.80
N MET A 315 18.99 8.41 -1.14
CA MET A 315 18.50 9.70 -0.69
C MET A 315 17.63 10.34 -1.78
N ARG A 316 16.38 10.67 -1.44
CA ARG A 316 15.38 11.28 -2.31
C ARG A 316 15.11 12.72 -1.92
N VAL A 317 14.84 13.56 -2.92
CA VAL A 317 14.58 14.99 -2.72
C VAL A 317 13.07 15.20 -2.55
N VAL A 318 12.70 15.91 -1.48
CA VAL A 318 11.30 16.24 -1.19
C VAL A 318 10.78 17.25 -2.20
N PRO A 319 9.71 16.92 -2.97
CA PRO A 319 9.10 17.87 -3.89
C PRO A 319 8.34 19.00 -3.16
N ALA A 320 8.04 20.08 -3.86
CA ALA A 320 7.13 21.11 -3.37
C ALA A 320 5.68 20.64 -3.52
N LEU A 321 4.98 20.47 -2.39
CA LEU A 321 3.63 19.91 -2.30
C LEU A 321 2.57 20.94 -1.93
N THR A 322 2.96 22.06 -1.30
CA THR A 322 2.04 23.15 -0.95
C THR A 322 1.26 23.65 -2.16
N GLY A 323 -0.05 23.79 -2.01
CA GLY A 323 -0.96 24.26 -3.06
C GLY A 323 -1.40 23.19 -4.08
N LYS A 324 -0.76 22.00 -4.11
CA LYS A 324 -1.25 20.86 -4.89
C LYS A 324 -2.50 20.26 -4.25
N THR A 325 -3.29 19.54 -5.04
CA THR A 325 -4.35 18.70 -4.48
C THR A 325 -3.75 17.52 -3.71
N LYS A 326 -4.53 16.89 -2.84
CA LYS A 326 -4.11 15.68 -2.14
C LYS A 326 -3.55 14.62 -3.09
N ASP A 327 -4.27 14.34 -4.18
CA ASP A 327 -3.90 13.29 -5.12
C ASP A 327 -2.62 13.65 -5.90
N GLU A 328 -2.50 14.90 -6.37
CA GLU A 328 -1.28 15.42 -7.00
C GLU A 328 -0.07 15.39 -6.06
N ALA A 329 -0.30 15.66 -4.78
CA ALA A 329 0.77 15.64 -3.77
C ALA A 329 1.23 14.21 -3.48
N THR A 330 0.30 13.26 -3.38
CA THR A 330 0.62 11.83 -3.25
C THR A 330 1.36 11.32 -4.48
N GLU A 331 0.89 11.65 -5.69
CA GLU A 331 1.57 11.26 -6.93
C GLU A 331 2.98 11.86 -7.02
N ALA A 332 3.15 13.13 -6.65
CA ALA A 332 4.46 13.78 -6.61
C ALA A 332 5.42 13.12 -5.62
N LEU A 333 4.94 12.69 -4.45
CA LEU A 333 5.73 11.94 -3.48
C LEU A 333 6.15 10.57 -4.03
N THR A 334 5.20 9.81 -4.59
CA THR A 334 5.49 8.50 -5.18
C THR A 334 6.46 8.62 -6.36
N ALA A 335 6.31 9.63 -7.22
CA ALA A 335 7.22 9.91 -8.32
C ALA A 335 8.63 10.30 -7.85
N ALA A 336 8.75 10.96 -6.69
CA ALA A 336 10.03 11.25 -6.06
C ALA A 336 10.66 10.02 -5.37
N GLY A 337 9.93 8.91 -5.27
CA GLY A 337 10.34 7.73 -4.51
C GLY A 337 10.26 7.95 -3.01
N LEU A 338 9.26 8.71 -2.54
CA LEU A 338 8.95 8.95 -1.13
C LEU A 338 7.55 8.42 -0.81
N GLN A 339 7.25 8.19 0.46
CA GLN A 339 5.95 7.70 0.89
C GLN A 339 5.04 8.83 1.42
N PRO A 340 3.73 8.80 1.12
CA PRO A 340 2.78 9.68 1.80
C PRO A 340 2.69 9.27 3.28
N GLY A 341 2.91 10.24 4.17
CA GLY A 341 2.77 10.05 5.61
C GLY A 341 1.33 10.26 6.08
N THR A 342 1.20 10.76 7.30
CA THR A 342 -0.08 11.10 7.91
C THR A 342 -0.70 12.30 7.22
N ILE A 343 -1.95 12.17 6.77
CA ILE A 343 -2.72 13.27 6.20
C ILE A 343 -3.65 13.83 7.28
N THR A 344 -3.36 15.05 7.70
CA THR A 344 -4.18 15.83 8.63
C THR A 344 -5.02 16.84 7.87
N TYR A 345 -6.13 17.29 8.47
CA TYR A 345 -7.02 18.25 7.84
C TYR A 345 -7.26 19.45 8.75
N GLY A 346 -6.88 20.64 8.28
CA GLY A 346 -7.01 21.91 8.98
C GLY A 346 -7.80 22.94 8.18
N TYR A 347 -8.33 23.96 8.85
CA TYR A 347 -8.91 25.12 8.17
C TYR A 347 -7.82 26.12 7.78
N SER A 348 -8.01 26.79 6.64
CA SER A 348 -7.10 27.82 6.15
C SER A 348 -7.89 28.95 5.52
N GLU A 349 -7.49 30.19 5.82
CA GLU A 349 -8.09 31.39 5.21
C GLU A 349 -7.56 31.65 3.79
N ASP A 350 -6.38 31.11 3.48
CA ASP A 350 -5.62 31.43 2.26
C ASP A 350 -5.59 30.26 1.25
N VAL A 351 -5.84 29.03 1.70
CA VAL A 351 -5.73 27.82 0.88
C VAL A 351 -7.12 27.22 0.63
N GLU A 352 -7.46 27.04 -0.65
CA GLU A 352 -8.71 26.41 -1.08
C GLU A 352 -8.88 25.00 -0.50
N GLU A 353 -10.13 24.58 -0.31
CA GLU A 353 -10.48 23.23 0.15
C GLU A 353 -9.86 22.16 -0.76
N GLY A 354 -9.32 21.10 -0.15
CA GLY A 354 -8.72 19.97 -0.85
C GLY A 354 -7.25 20.17 -1.28
N ARG A 355 -6.67 21.35 -1.05
CA ARG A 355 -5.26 21.63 -1.33
C ARG A 355 -4.38 21.52 -0.09
N VAL A 356 -3.11 21.16 -0.28
CA VAL A 356 -2.11 21.06 0.81
C VAL A 356 -1.78 22.45 1.36
N ILE A 357 -1.98 22.63 2.67
CA ILE A 357 -1.59 23.82 3.45
C ILE A 357 -0.11 23.76 3.79
N THR A 358 0.32 22.65 4.40
CA THR A 358 1.70 22.44 4.84
C THR A 358 2.13 21.00 4.59
N GLN A 359 3.45 20.82 4.44
CA GLN A 359 4.11 19.53 4.35
C GLN A 359 5.06 19.37 5.55
N GLY A 360 5.24 18.14 6.03
CA GLY A 360 6.05 17.83 7.21
C GLY A 360 7.56 17.97 7.01
N SER A 361 8.01 18.08 5.76
CA SER A 361 9.43 18.28 5.41
C SER A 361 9.57 19.39 4.39
N GLU A 362 10.63 20.20 4.49
CA GLU A 362 10.82 21.33 3.59
C GLU A 362 11.04 20.88 2.13
N PRO A 363 10.48 21.59 1.14
CA PRO A 363 10.79 21.35 -0.26
C PRO A 363 12.31 21.44 -0.52
N GLY A 364 12.85 20.46 -1.23
CA GLY A 364 14.29 20.36 -1.52
C GLY A 364 15.11 19.65 -0.44
N ALA A 365 14.51 19.28 0.70
CA ALA A 365 15.18 18.45 1.70
C ALA A 365 15.51 17.06 1.13
N SER A 366 16.60 16.45 1.61
CA SER A 366 16.99 15.09 1.22
C SER A 366 16.60 14.12 2.32
N LEU A 367 15.74 13.16 2.01
CA LEU A 367 15.24 12.13 2.93
C LEU A 367 15.59 10.74 2.40
N VAL A 368 15.49 9.71 3.25
CA VAL A 368 15.66 8.32 2.80
C VAL A 368 14.45 7.91 1.94
N HIS A 369 14.66 7.07 0.93
CA HIS A 369 13.65 6.60 -0.04
C HIS A 369 12.37 5.98 0.56
N ASP A 370 12.38 5.59 1.83
CA ASP A 370 11.22 5.04 2.54
C ASP A 370 10.59 6.02 3.54
N THR A 371 11.12 7.24 3.66
CA THR A 371 10.68 8.18 4.68
C THR A 371 9.30 8.74 4.35
N PRO A 372 8.32 8.65 5.28
CA PRO A 372 7.00 9.23 5.07
C PRO A 372 7.04 10.75 5.20
N VAL A 373 6.32 11.45 4.32
CA VAL A 373 6.12 12.90 4.39
C VAL A 373 4.68 13.21 4.76
N ASP A 374 4.48 13.74 5.97
CA ASP A 374 3.16 14.14 6.46
C ASP A 374 2.61 15.35 5.68
N LEU A 375 1.29 15.40 5.51
CA LEU A 375 0.60 16.48 4.81
C LEU A 375 -0.52 17.05 5.67
N SER A 376 -0.73 18.36 5.59
CA SER A 376 -1.93 19.02 6.11
C SER A 376 -2.74 19.55 4.94
N VAL A 377 -3.98 19.10 4.79
CA VAL A 377 -4.88 19.46 3.69
C VAL A 377 -5.95 20.42 4.20
N SER A 378 -6.28 21.41 3.37
CA SER A 378 -7.28 22.43 3.69
C SER A 378 -8.69 21.87 3.64
N LYS A 379 -9.46 22.17 4.69
CA LYS A 379 -10.92 22.06 4.75
C LYS A 379 -11.62 23.33 4.24
N GLY A 380 -10.87 24.25 3.65
CA GLY A 380 -11.32 25.60 3.34
C GLY A 380 -11.30 26.51 4.56
N LYS A 381 -12.01 27.64 4.44
CA LYS A 381 -12.14 28.63 5.51
C LYS A 381 -12.94 28.08 6.68
N GLU A 382 -12.62 28.50 7.90
CA GLU A 382 -13.32 28.00 9.10
C GLU A 382 -14.79 28.47 9.09
N PRO A 383 -15.78 27.55 9.11
CA PRO A 383 -17.18 27.93 9.13
C PRO A 383 -17.58 28.43 10.52
N ILE A 384 -18.01 29.69 10.60
CA ILE A 384 -18.46 30.34 11.83
C ILE A 384 -19.97 30.57 11.73
N PRO A 385 -20.78 29.87 12.53
CA PRO A 385 -22.22 30.09 12.56
C PRO A 385 -22.52 31.43 13.24
N VAL A 386 -23.31 32.27 12.57
CA VAL A 386 -23.71 33.57 13.09
C VAL A 386 -24.59 33.38 14.33
N PRO A 387 -24.23 33.97 15.49
CA PRO A 387 -25.06 33.88 16.68
C PRO A 387 -26.37 34.66 16.51
N ASP A 388 -27.39 34.28 17.27
CA ASP A 388 -28.55 35.14 17.46
C ASP A 388 -28.17 36.28 18.41
N LEU A 389 -28.36 37.51 17.95
CA LEU A 389 -28.06 38.78 18.64
C LEU A 389 -29.34 39.51 19.03
N VAL A 390 -30.50 39.13 18.49
CA VAL A 390 -31.75 39.86 18.72
C VAL A 390 -32.11 39.84 20.20
N GLY A 391 -32.44 41.01 20.75
CA GLY A 391 -32.71 41.19 22.17
C GLY A 391 -31.48 41.24 23.10
N GLN A 392 -30.26 41.05 22.58
CA GLN A 392 -29.03 41.27 23.36
C GLN A 392 -28.65 42.75 23.38
N LYS A 393 -27.79 43.14 24.34
CA LYS A 393 -27.19 44.48 24.38
C LYS A 393 -26.28 44.70 23.18
N GLY A 394 -26.34 45.87 22.54
CA GLY A 394 -25.55 46.20 21.35
C GLY A 394 -24.05 46.03 21.53
N ASP A 395 -23.51 46.37 22.70
CA ASP A 395 -22.08 46.19 23.03
C ASP A 395 -21.70 44.72 23.24
N ALA A 396 -22.57 43.95 23.89
CA ALA A 396 -22.37 42.51 24.08
C ALA A 396 -22.43 41.77 22.74
N ALA A 397 -23.35 42.17 21.85
CA ALA A 397 -23.45 41.65 20.50
C ALA A 397 -22.17 41.94 19.70
N LYS A 398 -21.62 43.16 19.81
CA LYS A 398 -20.34 43.53 19.18
C LYS A 398 -19.21 42.61 19.65
N GLN A 399 -19.03 42.52 20.97
CA GLN A 399 -17.96 41.72 21.57
C GLN A 399 -18.05 40.25 21.15
N ARG A 400 -19.25 39.68 21.17
CA ARG A 400 -19.47 38.28 20.77
C ARG A 400 -19.11 38.01 19.30
N LEU A 401 -19.37 38.96 18.40
CA LEU A 401 -18.98 38.84 17.00
C LEU A 401 -17.46 38.95 16.80
N GLU A 402 -16.82 39.90 17.50
CA GLU A 402 -15.37 40.09 17.43
C GLU A 402 -14.59 38.91 18.03
N GLU A 403 -15.10 38.29 19.09
CA GLU A 403 -14.56 37.04 19.67
C GLU A 403 -14.59 35.87 18.69
N LEU A 404 -15.58 35.84 17.81
CA LEU A 404 -15.68 34.86 16.71
C LEU A 404 -14.84 35.25 15.48
N GLY A 405 -14.15 36.39 15.52
CA GLY A 405 -13.37 36.90 14.38
C GLY A 405 -14.23 37.47 13.25
N LEU A 406 -15.50 37.79 13.52
CA LEU A 406 -16.41 38.47 12.58
C LEU A 406 -16.35 39.99 12.77
N VAL A 407 -16.74 40.74 11.74
CA VAL A 407 -16.78 42.20 11.77
C VAL A 407 -18.19 42.67 12.16
N ALA A 408 -18.31 43.33 13.30
CA ALA A 408 -19.55 43.92 13.77
C ALA A 408 -19.83 45.28 13.10
N LYS A 409 -21.03 45.46 12.53
CA LYS A 409 -21.48 46.72 11.92
C LYS A 409 -22.80 47.20 12.55
N PRO A 410 -22.76 47.82 13.74
CA PRO A 410 -23.94 48.37 14.37
C PRO A 410 -24.50 49.59 13.63
N THR A 411 -25.81 49.71 13.62
CA THR A 411 -26.59 50.90 13.23
C THR A 411 -27.66 51.16 14.28
N GLU A 412 -28.27 52.35 14.29
CA GLU A 412 -29.29 52.69 15.28
C GLU A 412 -30.65 52.97 14.62
N ALA A 413 -31.73 52.54 15.25
CA ALA A 413 -33.10 52.89 14.87
C ALA A 413 -33.99 53.06 16.11
N TYR A 414 -35.08 53.81 15.97
CA TYR A 414 -36.11 53.88 17.01
C TYR A 414 -36.97 52.61 17.01
N SER A 415 -37.36 52.15 18.20
CA SER A 415 -38.28 51.02 18.36
C SER A 415 -39.17 51.21 19.56
N ASP A 416 -40.45 50.92 19.37
CA ASP A 416 -41.48 51.00 20.39
C ASP A 416 -41.60 49.73 21.23
N THR A 417 -41.05 48.63 20.73
CA THR A 417 -41.20 47.28 21.30
C THR A 417 -39.89 46.75 21.90
N VAL A 418 -38.74 47.31 21.50
CA VAL A 418 -37.41 46.88 21.94
C VAL A 418 -36.80 47.97 22.81
N ALA A 419 -36.33 47.59 24.01
CA ALA A 419 -35.74 48.53 24.96
C ALA A 419 -34.46 49.19 24.39
N ALA A 420 -34.20 50.42 24.82
CA ALA A 420 -33.04 51.17 24.35
C ALA A 420 -31.73 50.44 24.70
N GLY A 421 -30.83 50.36 23.72
CA GLY A 421 -29.56 49.65 23.79
C GLY A 421 -29.63 48.17 23.41
N ASP A 422 -30.81 47.61 23.18
CA ASP A 422 -30.97 46.22 22.74
C ASP A 422 -31.07 46.12 21.21
N VAL A 423 -30.63 44.99 20.65
CA VAL A 423 -30.65 44.73 19.22
C VAL A 423 -32.07 44.45 18.73
N ILE A 424 -32.54 45.24 17.76
CA ILE A 424 -33.83 45.13 17.08
C ILE A 424 -33.79 44.00 16.03
N SER A 425 -32.74 44.00 15.22
CA SER A 425 -32.61 43.08 14.08
C SER A 425 -31.15 42.89 13.72
N GLN A 426 -30.86 41.79 13.01
CA GLN A 426 -29.54 41.48 12.49
C GLN A 426 -29.63 41.00 11.04
N GLN A 427 -28.52 41.10 10.32
CA GLN A 427 -28.31 40.52 9.02
C GLN A 427 -26.83 40.15 8.86
N PRO A 428 -26.49 38.92 8.46
CA PRO A 428 -27.37 37.81 8.10
C PRO A 428 -28.12 37.16 9.29
N ALA A 429 -29.09 36.31 8.97
CA ALA A 429 -29.91 35.60 9.95
C ALA A 429 -29.07 34.66 10.85
N PRO A 430 -29.53 34.35 12.07
CA PRO A 430 -28.86 33.39 12.94
C PRO A 430 -28.59 32.05 12.24
N SER A 431 -27.49 31.39 12.61
CA SER A 431 -27.01 30.13 12.04
C SER A 431 -26.57 30.18 10.57
N THR A 432 -26.60 31.36 9.92
CA THR A 432 -25.93 31.55 8.63
C THR A 432 -24.43 31.29 8.81
N VAL A 433 -23.82 30.51 7.92
CA VAL A 433 -22.38 30.22 7.97
C VAL A 433 -21.62 31.37 7.30
N LEU A 434 -20.74 31.99 8.07
CA LEU A 434 -19.79 32.99 7.61
C LEU A 434 -18.36 32.51 7.86
N HIS A 435 -17.38 33.27 7.41
CA HIS A 435 -15.96 33.04 7.66
C HIS A 435 -15.34 34.23 8.40
N ARG A 436 -14.11 34.06 8.88
CA ARG A 436 -13.42 35.16 9.58
C ARG A 436 -13.37 36.40 8.70
N LYS A 437 -13.51 37.56 9.34
CA LYS A 437 -13.57 38.91 8.73
C LYS A 437 -14.83 39.22 7.93
N ASP A 438 -15.77 38.29 7.78
CA ASP A 438 -17.09 38.59 7.22
C ASP A 438 -17.88 39.51 8.16
N THR A 439 -18.80 40.29 7.59
CA THR A 439 -19.52 41.34 8.33
C THR A 439 -20.92 40.88 8.75
N VAL A 440 -21.26 41.14 10.01
CA VAL A 440 -22.63 41.03 10.54
C VAL A 440 -23.12 42.42 10.90
N ALA A 441 -24.15 42.88 10.18
CA ALA A 441 -24.84 44.13 10.45
C ALA A 441 -25.98 43.89 11.45
N TYR A 442 -26.15 44.82 12.39
CA TYR A 442 -27.28 44.76 13.31
C TYR A 442 -27.75 46.16 13.68
N VAL A 443 -29.01 46.26 14.10
CA VAL A 443 -29.67 47.53 14.42
C VAL A 443 -29.95 47.57 15.92
N VAL A 444 -29.46 48.58 16.61
CA VAL A 444 -29.66 48.81 18.05
C VAL A 444 -30.80 49.81 18.27
N SER A 445 -31.66 49.52 19.23
CA SER A 445 -32.79 50.38 19.59
C SER A 445 -32.33 51.64 20.32
N LYS A 446 -32.82 52.80 19.86
CA LYS A 446 -32.74 54.07 20.60
C LYS A 446 -33.91 54.24 21.59
N GLY A 447 -34.77 53.22 21.72
CA GLY A 447 -36.08 53.32 22.35
C GLY A 447 -37.12 53.99 21.44
N PRO A 448 -38.30 54.35 21.96
CA PRO A 448 -39.33 55.02 21.18
C PRO A 448 -38.87 56.39 20.71
N GLU A 449 -39.30 56.81 19.52
CA GLU A 449 -39.04 58.17 19.01
C GLU A 449 -39.76 59.18 19.91
N LYS A 450 -39.01 60.03 20.60
CA LYS A 450 -39.57 61.05 21.49
C LYS A 450 -39.39 62.44 20.90
N VAL A 451 -40.46 63.22 20.90
CA VAL A 451 -40.51 64.60 20.41
C VAL A 451 -40.98 65.49 21.57
N PRO A 452 -40.42 66.69 21.76
CA PRO A 452 -40.96 67.64 22.74
C PRO A 452 -42.30 68.20 22.26
N VAL A 453 -43.27 68.33 23.17
CA VAL A 453 -44.54 68.99 22.87
C VAL A 453 -44.28 70.46 22.53
N PRO A 454 -44.60 70.92 21.30
CA PRO A 454 -44.45 72.32 20.89
C PRO A 454 -45.24 73.27 21.78
N ASP A 455 -44.70 74.47 22.00
CA ASP A 455 -45.45 75.54 22.66
C ASP A 455 -46.48 76.13 21.70
N VAL A 456 -47.76 75.85 21.99
CA VAL A 456 -48.92 76.34 21.25
C VAL A 456 -49.80 77.24 22.12
N GLN A 457 -49.32 77.68 23.29
CA GLN A 457 -50.06 78.60 24.14
C GLN A 457 -50.30 79.94 23.43
N GLY A 458 -51.54 80.45 23.52
CA GLY A 458 -51.94 81.70 22.85
C GLY A 458 -52.21 81.58 21.35
N LYS A 459 -52.04 80.40 20.74
CA LYS A 459 -52.43 80.15 19.35
C LYS A 459 -53.91 79.81 19.21
N GLN A 460 -54.44 79.98 18.00
CA GLN A 460 -55.79 79.54 17.67
C GLN A 460 -55.88 78.02 17.60
N ARG A 461 -57.03 77.44 17.95
CA ARG A 461 -57.31 76.00 17.94
C ARG A 461 -56.75 75.29 16.70
N ASP A 462 -57.11 75.76 15.51
CA ASP A 462 -56.75 75.09 14.25
C ASP A 462 -55.24 75.18 13.97
N GLU A 463 -54.62 76.31 14.35
CA GLU A 463 -53.17 76.49 14.24
C GLU A 463 -52.42 75.60 15.23
N ALA A 464 -52.88 75.53 16.48
CA ALA A 464 -52.30 74.70 17.53
C ALA A 464 -52.42 73.21 17.21
N ARG A 465 -53.60 72.77 16.75
CA ARG A 465 -53.83 71.41 16.26
C ARG A 465 -52.84 71.05 15.16
N ARG A 466 -52.73 71.89 14.13
CA ARG A 466 -51.82 71.65 13.01
C ARG A 466 -50.37 71.52 13.48
N ILE A 467 -49.90 72.38 14.39
CA ILE A 467 -48.53 72.33 14.91
C ILE A 467 -48.27 71.04 15.70
N LEU A 468 -49.22 70.61 16.53
CA LEU A 468 -49.09 69.37 17.30
C LEU A 468 -49.15 68.12 16.40
N GLU A 469 -50.03 68.10 15.39
CA GLU A 469 -50.13 67.03 14.40
C GLU A 469 -48.89 66.98 13.49
N GLU A 470 -48.37 68.13 13.03
CA GLU A 470 -47.10 68.24 12.28
C GLU A 470 -45.91 67.76 13.14
N ALA A 471 -45.95 67.95 14.46
CA ALA A 471 -44.97 67.40 15.40
C ALA A 471 -45.19 65.91 15.70
N GLY A 472 -46.24 65.29 15.15
CA GLY A 472 -46.52 63.85 15.27
C GLY A 472 -47.28 63.46 16.54
N PHE A 473 -48.09 64.35 17.13
CA PHE A 473 -48.98 64.03 18.26
C PHE A 473 -50.43 63.87 17.82
N LYS A 474 -51.18 63.06 18.58
CA LYS A 474 -52.64 63.01 18.48
C LYS A 474 -53.25 64.12 19.32
N VAL A 475 -54.18 64.87 18.76
CA VAL A 475 -54.73 66.06 19.43
C VAL A 475 -56.16 65.81 19.90
N GLU A 476 -56.35 65.82 21.22
CA GLU A 476 -57.67 65.87 21.86
C GLU A 476 -57.99 67.30 22.30
N GLU A 477 -59.26 67.65 22.36
CA GLU A 477 -59.70 69.01 22.70
C GLU A 477 -60.64 68.99 23.90
N ASN A 478 -60.38 69.90 24.83
CA ASN A 478 -61.19 70.12 26.02
C ASN A 478 -61.65 71.58 26.07
N ASN A 479 -62.96 71.81 25.89
CA ASN A 479 -63.56 73.14 25.83
C ASN A 479 -64.12 73.55 27.19
N ILE A 480 -63.38 74.41 27.91
CA ILE A 480 -63.64 74.72 29.33
C ILE A 480 -64.70 75.83 29.49
N LEU A 481 -64.87 76.71 28.50
CA LEU A 481 -65.77 77.88 28.56
C LEU A 481 -66.71 78.01 27.34
N GLY A 482 -67.06 76.89 26.70
CA GLY A 482 -68.04 76.89 25.60
C GLY A 482 -67.51 77.41 24.26
N GLY A 483 -66.19 77.56 24.10
CA GLY A 483 -65.53 77.72 22.79
C GLY A 483 -65.71 79.08 22.11
N PHE A 484 -66.02 80.15 22.86
CA PHE A 484 -66.34 81.46 22.25
C PHE A 484 -65.12 82.19 21.67
N PHE A 485 -63.91 81.94 22.17
CA PHE A 485 -62.67 82.60 21.71
C PHE A 485 -61.66 81.67 21.02
N GLY A 486 -61.85 80.34 21.08
CA GLY A 486 -61.10 79.35 20.31
C GLY A 486 -59.57 79.32 20.58
N THR A 487 -59.11 79.97 21.65
CA THR A 487 -57.68 80.18 21.92
C THR A 487 -57.16 79.14 22.92
N VAL A 488 -55.98 78.59 22.65
CA VAL A 488 -55.35 77.60 23.53
C VAL A 488 -54.76 78.26 24.76
N ARG A 489 -55.18 77.82 25.95
CA ARG A 489 -54.67 78.31 27.24
C ARG A 489 -53.55 77.45 27.80
N SER A 490 -53.64 76.13 27.62
CA SER A 490 -52.60 75.19 28.03
C SER A 490 -52.73 73.89 27.26
N THR A 491 -51.64 73.11 27.28
CA THR A 491 -51.62 71.72 26.83
C THR A 491 -51.45 70.80 28.04
N ASP A 492 -52.04 69.62 27.98
CA ASP A 492 -51.75 68.52 28.91
C ASP A 492 -51.33 67.28 28.10
N PRO A 493 -50.08 66.81 28.21
CA PRO A 493 -48.97 67.36 29.00
C PRO A 493 -48.48 68.76 28.58
N ALA A 494 -47.80 69.46 29.49
CA ALA A 494 -47.33 70.83 29.29
C ALA A 494 -46.31 70.97 28.14
N ALA A 495 -46.24 72.13 27.50
CA ALA A 495 -45.25 72.46 26.49
C ALA A 495 -43.81 72.17 26.99
N GLY A 496 -42.97 71.61 26.12
CA GLY A 496 -41.62 71.15 26.46
C GLY A 496 -41.56 69.76 27.11
N THR A 497 -42.69 69.13 27.47
CA THR A 497 -42.71 67.73 27.91
C THR A 497 -42.30 66.83 26.75
N VAL A 498 -41.36 65.90 26.99
CA VAL A 498 -40.87 64.98 25.96
C VAL A 498 -41.74 63.72 25.95
N LEU A 499 -42.53 63.55 24.90
CA LEU A 499 -43.46 62.44 24.73
C LEU A 499 -43.07 61.57 23.54
N LYS A 500 -43.51 60.31 23.56
CA LYS A 500 -43.38 59.42 22.41
C LYS A 500 -44.24 59.96 21.25
N LYS A 501 -43.76 59.88 20.02
CA LYS A 501 -44.55 60.19 18.82
C LYS A 501 -45.84 59.36 18.80
N GLU A 502 -46.93 59.92 18.30
CA GLU A 502 -48.31 59.37 18.38
C GLU A 502 -48.94 59.39 19.78
N SER A 503 -48.31 59.99 20.79
CA SER A 503 -48.97 60.25 22.08
C SER A 503 -50.06 61.30 21.95
N THR A 504 -51.07 61.22 22.81
CA THR A 504 -52.14 62.22 22.87
C THR A 504 -51.72 63.44 23.67
N VAL A 505 -51.97 64.64 23.13
CA VAL A 505 -51.85 65.93 23.81
C VAL A 505 -53.22 66.59 23.80
N THR A 506 -53.71 66.95 24.98
CA THR A 506 -55.02 67.60 25.15
C THR A 506 -54.87 69.11 25.14
N LEU A 507 -55.58 69.77 24.23
CA LEU A 507 -55.70 71.23 24.15
C LEU A 507 -56.80 71.71 25.10
N ASN A 508 -56.44 72.53 26.08
CA ASN A 508 -57.40 73.23 26.93
C ASN A 508 -57.75 74.58 26.32
N ILE A 509 -58.99 74.69 25.81
CA ILE A 509 -59.48 75.82 25.02
C ILE A 509 -60.51 76.61 25.85
N VAL A 510 -60.43 77.94 25.80
CA VAL A 510 -61.35 78.88 26.48
C VAL A 510 -61.97 79.88 25.53
#